data_AF-A0AA36M4I8-F1
#
_entry.id   AF-A0AA36M4I8-F1
#
_cell.length_a   1.000
_cell.length_b   1.000
_cell.length_c   1.000
_cell.angle_alpha   90.00
_cell.angle_beta   90.00
_cell.angle_gamma   90.00
#
_symmetry.space_group_name_H-M   'P 1'
#
loop_
_entity.id
_entity.type
_entity.pdbx_description
1 polymer ?
#
loop_
_entity_poly.entity_id
_entity_poly.type
_entity_poly.pdbx_seq_one_letter_code
_entity_poly.pdbx_strand_id
1 'polypeptide(L)'
;MSRQSKRAERPQSSRDQRLLASIQSTLQGGSPTQTQHSRRERSRKAAEPVEELNDLDSIITQITDLKIRADRSAIQIKRNISACGFLARMNEDEWTEMCKSLITAALTDGETDFVVDLFISLLEYDLFCEVMCTELMTLCSAFVMDGPSGIGNIPSFLGAILCANWPRHISKAIDTINPILYTTVSVIKGWLLVLEEDNEAVAKLANLSVASDDNAEENGTSVSTSEREDPEIVNRCAHSICLLCESAQRSLWMKWPELCDEIYCVIKPCITHNQIITGEVKSGLLHTLMSLNAWTRTKAVTMKNSQTQTVQNI
;
A
#
# COMPACT_ATOMS: atom_id res chain seq x y z
N MET A 1 36.60 59.58 -44.26
CA MET A 1 36.05 59.00 -43.01
C MET A 1 36.23 57.48 -43.13
N SER A 2 37.29 56.89 -42.56
CA SER A 2 37.33 56.20 -41.24
C SER A 2 36.39 54.97 -41.17
N ARG A 3 36.73 53.77 -40.70
CA ARG A 3 37.96 52.99 -40.40
C ARG A 3 37.42 51.59 -39.99
N GLN A 4 38.09 50.51 -40.41
CA GLN A 4 38.20 49.18 -39.76
C GLN A 4 36.93 48.40 -39.33
N SER A 5 36.69 47.25 -39.96
CA SER A 5 36.06 46.09 -39.32
C SER A 5 37.13 45.00 -39.12
N LYS A 6 37.45 44.69 -37.86
CA LYS A 6 38.37 43.62 -37.46
C LYS A 6 37.61 42.31 -37.30
N ARG A 7 38.13 41.30 -38.01
CA ARG A 7 37.95 39.86 -37.79
C ARG A 7 38.33 39.49 -36.35
N ALA A 8 37.51 38.71 -35.64
CA ALA A 8 37.90 38.06 -34.39
C ALA A 8 37.34 36.64 -34.37
N GLU A 9 38.27 35.69 -34.37
CA GLU A 9 38.08 34.25 -34.34
C GLU A 9 37.53 33.80 -32.98
N ARG A 10 36.69 32.76 -33.00
CA ARG A 10 36.25 32.03 -31.79
C ARG A 10 37.43 31.22 -31.22
N PRO A 11 37.71 31.27 -29.91
CA PRO A 11 38.54 30.25 -29.27
C PRO A 11 37.69 29.07 -28.79
N GLN A 12 38.00 27.87 -29.30
CA GLN A 12 37.69 26.59 -28.68
C GLN A 12 38.67 26.38 -27.50
N SER A 13 38.22 26.45 -26.23
CA SER A 13 39.10 26.03 -25.10
C SER A 13 38.43 25.76 -23.74
N SER A 14 37.16 25.36 -23.63
CA SER A 14 36.57 25.07 -22.29
C SER A 14 36.72 23.61 -21.82
N ARG A 15 37.03 22.67 -22.71
CA ARG A 15 37.06 21.24 -22.39
C ARG A 15 38.43 20.78 -21.86
N ASP A 16 39.51 21.31 -22.42
CA ASP A 16 40.88 20.95 -22.02
C ASP A 16 41.31 21.62 -20.71
N GLN A 17 40.73 22.77 -20.36
CA GLN A 17 40.94 23.41 -19.04
C GLN A 17 40.39 22.58 -17.88
N ARG A 18 39.26 21.87 -18.07
CA ARG A 18 38.70 20.98 -17.03
C ARG A 18 39.53 19.71 -16.85
N LEU A 19 40.10 19.18 -17.94
CA LEU A 19 40.95 17.99 -17.89
C LEU A 19 42.28 18.29 -17.17
N LEU A 20 42.90 19.44 -17.43
CA LEU A 20 44.13 19.84 -16.74
C LEU A 20 43.91 20.14 -15.24
N ALA A 21 42.77 20.73 -14.86
CA ALA A 21 42.42 20.96 -13.46
C ALA A 21 42.20 19.66 -12.67
N SER A 22 41.64 18.63 -13.33
CA SER A 22 41.45 17.30 -12.75
C SER A 22 42.78 16.57 -12.51
N ILE A 23 43.76 16.74 -13.40
CA ILE A 23 45.06 16.08 -13.28
C ILE A 23 45.90 16.75 -12.18
N GLN A 24 45.87 18.07 -12.08
CA GLN A 24 46.55 18.80 -11.00
C GLN A 24 46.00 18.46 -9.61
N SER A 25 44.70 18.18 -9.48
CA SER A 25 44.07 17.78 -8.22
C SER A 25 44.50 16.39 -7.72
N THR A 26 45.12 15.56 -8.56
CA THR A 26 45.48 14.17 -8.19
C THR A 26 46.96 14.04 -7.78
N LEU A 27 47.78 15.07 -8.03
CA LEU A 27 49.24 15.02 -7.80
C LEU A 27 49.74 15.80 -6.56
N GLN A 28 48.89 16.56 -5.87
CA GLN A 28 49.27 17.29 -4.66
C GLN A 28 48.76 16.59 -3.40
N GLY A 29 49.47 15.52 -3.01
CA GLY A 29 49.48 15.07 -1.62
C GLY A 29 50.36 16.00 -0.78
N GLY A 30 49.77 16.73 0.16
CA GLY A 30 50.53 17.40 1.23
C GLY A 30 49.99 18.73 1.73
N SER A 31 49.17 18.69 2.79
CA SER A 31 49.02 19.70 3.86
C SER A 31 48.33 21.05 3.54
N PRO A 32 47.72 21.71 4.57
CA PRO A 32 46.35 22.21 4.46
C PRO A 32 46.26 23.74 4.29
N THR A 33 45.31 24.19 3.48
CA THR A 33 44.81 25.55 3.52
C THR A 33 43.29 25.56 3.60
N GLN A 34 42.80 26.20 4.65
CA GLN A 34 41.41 26.45 4.97
C GLN A 34 40.67 27.01 3.75
N THR A 35 39.62 26.32 3.34
CA THR A 35 38.53 26.97 2.59
C THR A 35 37.22 26.46 3.16
N GLN A 36 36.55 27.35 3.88
CA GLN A 36 35.26 27.16 4.49
C GLN A 36 34.21 26.89 3.42
N HIS A 37 33.88 25.62 3.18
CA HIS A 37 32.52 25.24 2.88
C HIS A 37 32.07 24.32 4.00
N SER A 38 31.38 24.94 4.97
CA SER A 38 30.66 24.27 6.04
C SER A 38 29.70 23.27 5.41
N ARG A 39 30.16 22.02 5.31
CA ARG A 39 29.31 20.85 5.23
C ARG A 39 28.43 20.96 6.46
N ARG A 40 27.20 21.41 6.26
CA ARG A 40 26.14 21.46 7.28
C ARG A 40 25.92 20.02 7.69
N GLU A 41 26.74 19.58 8.63
CA GLU A 41 26.52 18.44 9.49
C GLU A 41 25.08 18.62 9.96
N ARG A 42 24.18 17.74 9.53
CA ARG A 42 22.84 17.69 10.11
C ARG A 42 23.10 17.57 11.60
N SER A 43 22.85 18.65 12.34
CA SER A 43 22.90 18.58 13.78
C SER A 43 21.98 17.42 14.12
N ARG A 44 22.54 16.41 14.80
CA ARG A 44 21.71 15.48 15.54
C ARG A 44 20.95 16.38 16.50
N LYS A 45 19.71 16.79 16.14
CA LYS A 45 18.77 17.34 17.10
C LYS A 45 18.83 16.36 18.26
N ALA A 46 19.22 16.85 19.43
CA ALA A 46 19.12 16.07 20.66
C ALA A 46 17.72 15.46 20.64
N ALA A 47 17.64 14.13 20.75
CA ALA A 47 16.36 13.46 20.77
C ALA A 47 15.57 14.13 21.89
N GLU A 48 14.40 14.69 21.56
CA GLU A 48 13.54 15.34 22.56
C GLU A 48 13.31 14.33 23.70
N PRO A 49 13.00 14.76 24.93
CA PRO A 49 12.59 13.82 25.96
C PRO A 49 11.35 13.04 25.50
N VAL A 50 11.26 11.78 25.92
CA VAL A 50 10.05 10.96 25.75
C VAL A 50 9.00 11.52 26.71
N GLU A 51 7.80 11.75 26.21
CA GLU A 51 6.69 12.21 27.05
C GLU A 51 6.03 11.03 27.74
N GLU A 52 5.75 11.17 29.03
CA GLU A 52 5.07 10.14 29.82
C GLU A 52 3.58 10.14 29.49
N LEU A 53 3.16 9.13 28.73
CA LEU A 53 1.76 8.81 28.46
C LEU A 53 1.25 7.89 29.57
N ASN A 54 0.35 8.39 30.42
CA ASN A 54 -0.09 7.69 31.64
C ASN A 54 -1.57 7.25 31.61
N ASP A 55 -2.33 7.67 30.59
CA ASP A 55 -3.74 7.35 30.43
C ASP A 55 -4.11 7.23 28.93
N LEU A 56 -5.28 6.62 28.68
CA LEU A 56 -5.79 6.35 27.33
C LEU A 56 -6.08 7.64 26.56
N ASP A 57 -6.69 8.63 27.21
CA ASP A 57 -7.05 9.91 26.58
C ASP A 57 -5.82 10.63 26.04
N SER A 58 -4.72 10.61 26.78
CA SER A 58 -3.44 11.19 26.38
C SER A 58 -2.88 10.49 25.13
N ILE A 59 -3.01 9.16 25.06
CA ILE A 59 -2.56 8.37 23.90
C ILE A 59 -3.43 8.70 22.67
N ILE A 60 -4.75 8.66 22.83
CA ILE A 60 -5.70 8.95 21.75
C ILE A 60 -5.49 10.38 21.25
N THR A 61 -5.33 11.35 22.15
CA THR A 61 -5.11 12.76 21.77
C THR A 61 -3.81 12.91 20.97
N GLN A 62 -2.73 12.21 21.32
CA GLN A 62 -1.49 12.24 20.51
C GLN A 62 -1.66 11.65 19.11
N ILE A 63 -2.53 10.63 18.97
CA ILE A 63 -2.77 9.94 17.70
C ILE A 63 -3.73 10.75 16.82
N THR A 64 -4.74 11.39 17.40
CA THR A 64 -5.87 11.98 16.67
C THR A 64 -5.74 13.48 16.49
N ASP A 65 -5.20 14.23 17.47
CA ASP A 65 -5.13 15.70 17.40
C ASP A 65 -4.08 16.15 16.38
N LEU A 66 -4.57 16.65 15.24
CA LEU A 66 -3.75 17.16 14.13
C LEU A 66 -2.85 18.34 14.55
N LYS A 67 -3.22 19.14 15.54
CA LYS A 67 -2.37 20.23 16.03
C LYS A 67 -1.18 19.68 16.79
N ILE A 68 -1.41 18.68 17.66
CA ILE A 68 -0.34 18.00 18.38
C ILE A 68 0.58 17.26 17.41
N ARG A 69 0.04 16.66 16.34
CA ARG A 69 0.84 16.03 15.28
C ARG A 69 1.58 17.00 14.37
N ALA A 70 1.06 18.21 14.17
CA ALA A 70 1.80 19.26 13.48
C ALA A 70 3.01 19.72 14.33
N ASP A 71 2.83 19.78 15.65
CA ASP A 71 3.88 20.16 16.59
C ASP A 71 4.87 19.02 16.87
N ARG A 72 4.44 17.76 16.80
CA ARG A 72 5.24 16.56 17.10
C ARG A 72 5.40 15.69 15.86
N SER A 73 6.63 15.43 15.45
CA SER A 73 6.88 14.51 14.32
C SER A 73 6.30 13.11 14.59
N ALA A 74 5.86 12.42 13.54
CA ALA A 74 5.39 11.02 13.62
C ALA A 74 6.38 10.09 14.36
N ILE A 75 7.68 10.33 14.18
CA ILE A 75 8.77 9.60 14.85
C ILE A 75 8.73 9.82 16.38
N GLN A 76 8.45 11.05 16.81
CA GLN A 76 8.35 11.40 18.23
C GLN A 76 7.15 10.69 18.87
N ILE A 77 5.99 10.71 18.21
CA ILE A 77 4.78 10.06 18.71
C ILE A 77 4.96 8.55 18.80
N LYS A 78 5.52 7.93 17.76
CA LYS A 78 5.86 6.50 17.78
C LYS A 78 6.76 6.15 18.97
N ARG A 79 7.77 6.99 19.25
CA ARG A 79 8.67 6.77 20.39
C ARG A 79 7.97 6.97 21.74
N ASN A 80 7.06 7.93 21.87
CA ASN A 80 6.23 8.11 23.06
C ASN A 80 5.37 6.87 23.32
N ILE A 81 4.67 6.38 22.29
CA ILE A 81 3.82 5.19 22.37
C ILE A 81 4.65 3.95 22.72
N SER A 82 5.78 3.71 22.03
CA SER A 82 6.66 2.56 22.33
C SER A 82 7.30 2.61 23.73
N ALA A 83 7.33 3.77 24.40
CA ALA A 83 7.83 3.90 25.76
C ALA A 83 6.70 3.95 26.81
N CYS A 84 5.44 3.88 26.38
CA CYS A 84 4.28 4.01 27.23
C CYS A 84 4.00 2.69 27.97
N GLY A 85 4.35 2.64 29.26
CA GLY A 85 4.07 1.48 30.11
C GLY A 85 2.59 1.25 30.42
N PHE A 86 1.71 2.22 30.12
CA PHE A 86 0.26 2.08 30.29
C PHE A 86 -0.34 1.07 29.30
N LEU A 87 0.20 0.96 28.07
CA LEU A 87 -0.27 0.02 27.05
C LEU A 87 -0.29 -1.43 27.55
N ALA A 88 0.71 -1.83 28.33
CA ALA A 88 0.81 -3.18 28.89
C ALA A 88 -0.26 -3.49 29.96
N ARG A 89 -0.99 -2.48 30.44
CA ARG A 89 -2.00 -2.60 31.50
C ARG A 89 -3.42 -2.36 30.99
N MET A 90 -3.57 -1.98 29.72
CA MET A 90 -4.87 -1.69 29.12
C MET A 90 -5.72 -2.95 29.06
N ASN A 91 -6.99 -2.81 29.40
CA ASN A 91 -8.01 -3.85 29.25
C ASN A 91 -8.61 -3.86 27.84
N GLU A 92 -9.51 -4.81 27.58
CA GLU A 92 -10.14 -5.00 26.27
C GLU A 92 -10.97 -3.79 25.82
N ASP A 93 -11.70 -3.13 26.72
CA ASP A 93 -12.51 -1.94 26.42
C ASP A 93 -11.61 -0.75 26.01
N GLU A 94 -10.52 -0.54 26.74
CA GLU A 94 -9.54 0.51 26.45
C GLU A 94 -8.84 0.26 25.11
N TRP A 95 -8.48 -0.99 24.80
CA TRP A 95 -7.95 -1.37 23.50
C TRP A 95 -8.98 -1.19 22.38
N THR A 96 -10.26 -1.47 22.65
CA THR A 96 -11.35 -1.28 21.70
C THR A 96 -11.49 0.19 21.33
N GLU A 97 -11.48 1.08 22.31
CA GLU A 97 -11.53 2.52 22.09
C GLU A 97 -10.29 3.03 21.34
N MET A 98 -9.10 2.51 21.67
CA MET A 98 -7.86 2.83 20.96
C MET A 98 -7.89 2.38 19.49
N CYS A 99 -8.35 1.15 19.22
CA CYS A 99 -8.42 0.60 17.86
C CYS A 99 -9.42 1.38 16.99
N LYS A 100 -10.60 1.71 17.53
CA LYS A 100 -11.59 2.57 16.86
C LYS A 100 -11.02 3.95 16.54
N SER A 101 -10.27 4.53 17.48
CA SER A 101 -9.59 5.81 17.28
C SER A 101 -8.55 5.75 16.17
N LEU A 102 -7.74 4.67 16.12
CA LEU A 102 -6.75 4.45 15.05
C LEU A 102 -7.41 4.28 13.68
N ILE A 103 -8.47 3.48 13.59
CA ILE A 103 -9.24 3.28 12.35
C ILE A 103 -9.85 4.60 11.87
N THR A 104 -10.44 5.38 12.78
CA THR A 104 -11.01 6.69 12.48
C THR A 104 -9.95 7.65 11.96
N ALA A 105 -8.77 7.70 12.61
CA ALA A 105 -7.66 8.53 12.14
C ALA A 105 -7.16 8.10 10.75
N ALA A 106 -7.13 6.80 10.46
CA ALA A 106 -6.71 6.30 9.15
C ALA A 106 -7.71 6.67 8.04
N LEU A 107 -9.01 6.48 8.30
CA LEU A 107 -10.07 6.58 7.30
C LEU A 107 -10.63 7.98 7.11
N THR A 108 -10.79 8.74 8.21
CA THR A 108 -11.43 10.06 8.19
C THR A 108 -10.39 11.17 8.11
N ASP A 109 -9.30 11.07 8.86
CA ASP A 109 -8.29 12.12 8.91
C ASP A 109 -7.22 11.99 7.81
N GLY A 110 -7.24 10.89 7.05
CA GLY A 110 -6.31 10.62 5.94
C GLY A 110 -4.93 10.14 6.40
N GLU A 111 -4.79 9.73 7.65
CA GLU A 111 -3.50 9.46 8.30
C GLU A 111 -3.14 7.97 8.27
N THR A 112 -3.50 7.33 7.16
CA THR A 112 -3.38 5.88 6.96
C THR A 112 -1.93 5.40 7.12
N ASP A 113 -0.95 6.03 6.47
CA ASP A 113 0.45 5.59 6.52
C ASP A 113 1.03 5.68 7.95
N PHE A 114 0.63 6.72 8.69
CA PHE A 114 1.05 6.91 10.08
C PHE A 114 0.45 5.82 10.99
N VAL A 115 -0.85 5.58 10.90
CA VAL A 115 -1.55 4.56 11.69
C VAL A 115 -0.96 3.18 11.44
N VAL A 116 -0.71 2.82 10.18
CA VAL A 116 -0.13 1.53 9.84
C VAL A 116 1.32 1.41 10.31
N ASP A 117 2.11 2.49 10.33
CA ASP A 117 3.44 2.48 10.92
C ASP A 117 3.42 2.30 12.46
N LEU A 118 2.36 2.77 13.12
CA LEU A 118 2.14 2.52 14.56
C LEU A 118 1.80 1.06 14.86
N PHE A 119 1.13 0.34 13.96
CA PHE A 119 0.84 -1.09 14.16
C PHE A 119 2.11 -1.89 14.43
N ILE A 120 3.23 -1.53 13.79
CA ILE A 120 4.53 -2.19 14.02
C ILE A 120 4.95 -2.12 15.50
N SER A 121 4.68 -1.00 16.17
CA SER A 121 4.97 -0.84 17.60
C SER A 121 3.95 -1.52 18.49
N LEU A 122 2.70 -1.67 18.04
CA LEU A 122 1.59 -2.20 18.84
C LEU A 122 1.41 -3.72 18.70
N LEU A 123 1.98 -4.33 17.66
CA LEU A 123 1.93 -5.78 17.42
C LEU A 123 2.57 -6.63 18.53
N GLU A 124 3.32 -6.03 19.47
CA GLU A 124 3.83 -6.74 20.65
C GLU A 124 2.75 -7.05 21.70
N TYR A 125 1.57 -6.42 21.60
CA TYR A 125 0.46 -6.62 22.51
C TYR A 125 -0.59 -7.55 21.88
N ASP A 126 -0.74 -8.76 22.43
CA ASP A 126 -1.68 -9.76 21.90
C ASP A 126 -3.13 -9.26 21.90
N LEU A 127 -3.54 -8.57 22.97
CA LEU A 127 -4.90 -8.04 23.11
C LEU A 127 -5.19 -6.93 22.08
N PHE A 128 -4.20 -6.10 21.74
CA PHE A 128 -4.32 -5.15 20.63
C PHE A 128 -4.56 -5.88 19.31
N CYS A 129 -3.81 -6.96 19.05
CA CYS A 129 -3.95 -7.74 17.82
C CYS A 129 -5.36 -8.33 17.70
N GLU A 130 -5.86 -8.96 18.76
CA GLU A 130 -7.19 -9.56 18.81
C GLU A 130 -8.30 -8.53 18.56
N VAL A 131 -8.26 -7.42 19.29
CA VAL A 131 -9.24 -6.34 19.17
C VAL A 131 -9.17 -5.68 17.79
N MET A 132 -7.97 -5.36 17.29
CA MET A 132 -7.80 -4.75 15.97
C MET A 132 -8.30 -5.67 14.84
N CYS A 133 -8.05 -6.99 14.93
CA CYS A 133 -8.58 -7.94 13.95
C CYS A 133 -10.10 -7.99 13.99
N THR A 134 -10.70 -7.99 15.19
CA THR A 134 -12.16 -7.96 15.38
C THR A 134 -12.79 -6.69 14.80
N GLU A 135 -12.20 -5.54 15.07
CA GLU A 135 -12.66 -4.25 14.54
C GLU A 135 -12.52 -4.18 13.01
N LEU A 136 -11.41 -4.67 12.45
CA LEU A 136 -11.22 -4.76 10.98
C LEU A 136 -12.27 -5.66 10.33
N MET A 137 -12.52 -6.84 10.89
CA MET A 137 -13.53 -7.77 10.38
C MET A 137 -14.94 -7.17 10.46
N THR A 138 -15.27 -6.55 11.58
CA THR A 138 -16.57 -5.88 11.79
C THR A 138 -16.76 -4.74 10.79
N LEU A 139 -15.75 -3.89 10.62
CA LEU A 139 -15.76 -2.78 9.68
C LEU A 139 -15.94 -3.27 8.23
N CYS A 140 -15.18 -4.28 7.81
CA CYS A 140 -15.25 -4.79 6.44
C CYS A 140 -16.57 -5.53 6.18
N SER A 141 -17.08 -6.27 7.15
CA SER A 141 -18.38 -6.94 7.06
C SER A 141 -19.51 -5.93 6.95
N ALA A 142 -19.55 -4.91 7.82
CA ALA A 142 -20.55 -3.85 7.77
C ALA A 142 -20.49 -3.09 6.43
N PHE A 143 -19.28 -2.81 5.93
CA PHE A 143 -19.10 -2.16 4.64
C PHE A 143 -19.67 -2.97 3.47
N VAL A 144 -19.50 -4.29 3.47
CA VAL A 144 -20.04 -5.16 2.42
C VAL A 144 -21.56 -5.33 2.57
N MET A 145 -22.05 -5.59 3.78
CA MET A 145 -23.46 -5.91 4.04
C MET A 145 -24.36 -4.66 4.04
N ASP A 146 -23.98 -3.62 4.77
CA ASP A 146 -24.80 -2.41 4.98
C ASP A 146 -24.44 -1.29 3.99
N GLY A 147 -23.23 -1.37 3.40
CA GLY A 147 -22.77 -0.46 2.36
C GLY A 147 -21.79 0.59 2.89
N PRO A 148 -21.30 1.49 2.02
CA PRO A 148 -20.39 2.54 2.44
C PRO A 148 -21.10 3.51 3.40
N SER A 149 -20.72 3.44 4.68
CA SER A 149 -21.24 4.28 5.77
C SER A 149 -20.74 5.73 5.75
N GLY A 150 -20.05 6.15 4.67
CA GLY A 150 -19.33 7.42 4.59
C GLY A 150 -18.00 7.45 5.37
N ILE A 151 -17.62 6.32 6.00
CA ILE A 151 -16.35 6.17 6.74
C ILE A 151 -15.22 5.85 5.75
N GLY A 152 -14.60 6.89 5.21
CA GLY A 152 -13.35 6.81 4.42
C GLY A 152 -13.33 5.78 3.29
N ASN A 153 -12.12 5.44 2.82
CA ASN A 153 -11.90 4.43 1.79
C ASN A 153 -11.27 3.17 2.42
N ILE A 154 -12.13 2.25 2.87
CA ILE A 154 -11.72 0.99 3.53
C ILE A 154 -10.79 0.15 2.64
N PRO A 155 -11.09 -0.10 1.35
CA PRO A 155 -10.17 -0.81 0.47
C PRO A 155 -8.77 -0.17 0.39
N SER A 156 -8.69 1.16 0.39
CA SER A 156 -7.40 1.88 0.42
C SER A 156 -6.65 1.66 1.73
N PHE A 157 -7.36 1.64 2.86
CA PHE A 157 -6.75 1.35 4.16
C PHE A 157 -6.18 -0.08 4.23
N LEU A 158 -6.94 -1.08 3.76
CA LEU A 158 -6.44 -2.45 3.65
C LEU A 158 -5.23 -2.54 2.69
N GLY A 159 -5.27 -1.80 1.58
CA GLY A 159 -4.15 -1.69 0.65
C GLY A 159 -2.87 -1.16 1.32
N ALA A 160 -3.00 -0.16 2.20
CA ALA A 160 -1.89 0.38 2.97
C ALA A 160 -1.33 -0.62 3.99
N ILE A 161 -2.20 -1.34 4.73
CA ILE A 161 -1.77 -2.42 5.64
C ILE A 161 -1.00 -3.50 4.87
N LEU A 162 -1.55 -3.94 3.75
CA LEU A 162 -0.98 -4.97 2.90
C LEU A 162 0.38 -4.54 2.31
N CYS A 163 0.51 -3.27 1.93
CA CYS A 163 1.69 -2.70 1.32
C CYS A 163 2.63 -1.99 2.30
N ALA A 164 2.43 -2.10 3.61
CA ALA A 164 3.29 -1.48 4.60
C ALA A 164 4.68 -2.08 4.65
N ASN A 165 5.64 -1.32 5.18
CA ASN A 165 7.04 -1.76 5.32
C ASN A 165 7.25 -2.55 6.60
N TRP A 166 6.57 -3.70 6.69
CA TRP A 166 6.69 -4.63 7.81
C TRP A 166 8.14 -5.09 8.02
N PRO A 167 8.65 -5.09 9.27
CA PRO A 167 9.89 -5.76 9.62
C PRO A 167 9.89 -7.22 9.15
N ARG A 168 11.05 -7.71 8.70
CA ARG A 168 11.18 -9.03 8.04
C ARG A 168 10.62 -10.22 8.83
N HIS A 169 10.63 -10.12 10.16
CA HIS A 169 10.15 -11.20 11.04
C HIS A 169 8.62 -11.22 11.19
N ILE A 170 7.94 -10.08 10.90
CA ILE A 170 6.47 -9.94 10.93
C ILE A 170 5.87 -9.62 9.56
N SER A 171 6.63 -9.77 8.47
CA SER A 171 6.19 -9.45 7.11
C SER A 171 5.43 -10.59 6.41
N LYS A 172 5.02 -11.63 7.15
CA LYS A 172 4.29 -12.79 6.62
C LYS A 172 2.85 -12.73 7.10
N ALA A 173 1.88 -12.89 6.18
CA ALA A 173 0.46 -13.06 6.52
C ALA A 173 0.21 -14.47 7.06
N ILE A 174 0.68 -14.73 8.28
CA ILE A 174 0.41 -15.95 9.03
C ILE A 174 -0.13 -15.49 10.37
N ASP A 175 -1.25 -16.05 10.80
CA ASP A 175 -1.97 -15.65 12.01
C ASP A 175 -1.04 -15.57 13.24
N THR A 176 -0.19 -16.57 13.42
CA THR A 176 0.78 -16.63 14.53
C THR A 176 1.98 -15.68 14.41
N ILE A 177 2.13 -14.95 13.30
CA ILE A 177 3.27 -14.03 13.03
C ILE A 177 2.80 -12.58 12.91
N ASN A 178 1.74 -12.36 12.15
CA ASN A 178 1.12 -11.05 11.96
C ASN A 178 -0.39 -11.25 11.72
N PRO A 179 -1.18 -11.29 12.81
CA PRO A 179 -2.61 -11.55 12.74
C PRO A 179 -3.37 -10.44 12.00
N ILE A 180 -2.92 -9.19 12.10
CA ILE A 180 -3.54 -8.04 11.39
C ILE A 180 -3.37 -8.21 9.87
N LEU A 181 -2.16 -8.54 9.42
CA LEU A 181 -1.88 -8.77 8.01
C LEU A 181 -2.58 -10.03 7.49
N TYR A 182 -2.63 -11.10 8.28
CA TYR A 182 -3.39 -12.31 7.97
C TYR A 182 -4.90 -12.02 7.80
N THR A 183 -5.48 -11.29 8.75
CA THR A 183 -6.89 -10.85 8.70
C THR A 183 -7.16 -10.01 7.47
N THR A 184 -6.28 -9.05 7.15
CA THR A 184 -6.39 -8.19 5.96
C THR A 184 -6.42 -9.02 4.67
N VAL A 185 -5.50 -9.98 4.53
CA VAL A 185 -5.47 -10.89 3.37
C VAL A 185 -6.74 -11.75 3.32
N SER A 186 -7.21 -12.22 4.47
CA SER A 186 -8.41 -13.05 4.57
C SER A 186 -9.68 -12.30 4.16
N VAL A 187 -9.82 -11.03 4.55
CA VAL A 187 -10.92 -10.16 4.09
C VAL A 187 -10.91 -10.01 2.57
N ILE A 188 -9.74 -9.70 1.99
CA ILE A 188 -9.62 -9.52 0.53
C ILE A 188 -9.94 -10.83 -0.20
N LYS A 189 -9.46 -11.97 0.31
CA LYS A 189 -9.82 -13.29 -0.22
C LYS A 189 -11.31 -13.59 -0.09
N GLY A 190 -11.96 -13.15 0.99
CA GLY A 190 -13.41 -13.25 1.14
C GLY A 190 -14.17 -12.48 0.04
N TRP A 191 -13.72 -11.27 -0.30
CA TRP A 191 -14.30 -10.53 -1.43
C TRP A 191 -14.10 -11.23 -2.76
N LEU A 192 -12.95 -11.86 -2.98
CA LEU A 192 -12.69 -12.65 -4.19
C LEU A 192 -13.57 -13.89 -4.26
N LEU A 193 -13.77 -14.59 -3.14
CA LEU A 193 -14.60 -15.78 -3.06
C LEU A 193 -16.05 -15.50 -3.49
N VAL A 194 -16.64 -14.39 -3.02
CA VAL A 194 -17.98 -13.94 -3.46
C VAL A 194 -18.07 -13.79 -4.97
N LEU A 195 -17.01 -13.24 -5.60
CA LEU A 195 -16.98 -13.07 -7.06
C LEU A 195 -16.76 -14.40 -7.79
N GLU A 196 -15.93 -15.29 -7.25
CA GLU A 196 -15.70 -16.63 -7.78
C GLU A 196 -16.98 -17.47 -7.79
N GLU A 197 -17.71 -17.48 -6.67
CA GLU A 197 -18.95 -18.22 -6.51
C GLU A 197 -20.04 -17.72 -7.47
N ASP A 198 -20.23 -16.39 -7.60
CA ASP A 198 -21.20 -15.85 -8.56
C ASP A 198 -20.77 -16.11 -10.01
N ASN A 199 -19.47 -16.07 -10.32
CA ASN A 199 -18.97 -16.44 -11.66
C ASN A 199 -19.23 -17.92 -11.98
N GLU A 200 -19.06 -18.82 -11.00
CA GLU A 200 -19.34 -20.25 -11.17
C GLU A 200 -20.85 -20.49 -11.39
N ALA A 201 -21.71 -19.81 -10.63
CA ALA A 201 -23.16 -19.88 -10.82
C ALA A 201 -23.57 -19.43 -12.23
N VAL A 202 -22.98 -18.33 -12.74
CA VAL A 202 -23.21 -17.86 -14.11
C VAL A 202 -22.75 -18.88 -15.15
N ALA A 203 -21.57 -19.49 -14.97
CA ALA A 203 -21.06 -20.50 -15.89
C ALA A 203 -21.94 -21.76 -15.93
N LYS A 204 -22.45 -22.21 -14.78
CA LYS A 204 -23.40 -23.34 -14.69
C LYS A 204 -24.69 -23.05 -15.46
N LEU A 205 -25.27 -21.87 -15.29
CA LEU A 205 -26.48 -21.46 -16.00
C LEU A 205 -26.27 -21.40 -17.52
N ALA A 206 -25.12 -20.89 -17.97
CA ALA A 206 -24.78 -20.84 -19.39
C ALA A 206 -24.61 -22.24 -20.01
N ASN A 207 -24.07 -23.21 -19.27
CA ASN A 207 -23.92 -24.58 -19.75
C ASN A 207 -25.27 -25.32 -19.84
N LEU A 208 -26.20 -25.04 -18.92
CA LEU A 208 -27.54 -25.62 -18.93
C LEU A 208 -28.38 -25.13 -20.11
N SER A 209 -28.30 -23.83 -20.44
CA SER A 209 -29.04 -23.27 -21.58
C SER A 209 -28.57 -23.81 -22.93
N VAL A 210 -27.29 -24.14 -23.06
CA VAL A 210 -26.72 -24.77 -24.26
C VAL A 210 -27.09 -26.26 -24.35
N ALA A 211 -27.17 -26.97 -23.22
CA ALA A 211 -27.55 -28.38 -23.19
C ALA A 211 -29.05 -28.62 -23.47
N SER A 212 -29.91 -27.65 -23.14
CA SER A 212 -31.37 -27.75 -23.36
C SER A 212 -31.82 -27.60 -24.82
N ASP A 213 -30.94 -27.12 -25.73
CA ASP A 213 -31.27 -27.01 -27.15
C ASP A 213 -31.11 -28.35 -27.92
N ASP A 214 -30.42 -29.34 -27.34
CA ASP A 214 -30.14 -30.64 -28.00
C ASP A 214 -30.88 -31.84 -27.39
N ASN A 215 -31.56 -31.71 -26.24
CA ASN A 215 -32.40 -32.78 -25.68
C ASN A 215 -33.59 -32.23 -24.88
N ALA A 216 -34.76 -32.21 -25.52
CA ALA A 216 -36.04 -32.09 -24.84
C ALA A 216 -36.39 -33.44 -24.20
N GLU A 217 -35.97 -33.68 -22.97
CA GLU A 217 -36.68 -34.62 -22.09
C GLU A 217 -36.42 -34.31 -20.60
N GLU A 218 -37.52 -34.37 -19.86
CA GLU A 218 -37.71 -33.96 -18.48
C GLU A 218 -36.67 -34.56 -17.52
N ASN A 219 -35.91 -33.70 -16.83
CA ASN A 219 -35.71 -33.90 -15.41
C ASN A 219 -35.38 -32.59 -14.69
N GLY A 220 -36.22 -32.28 -13.71
CA GLY A 220 -36.16 -31.04 -12.96
C GLY A 220 -34.87 -30.90 -12.18
N THR A 221 -34.13 -29.85 -12.47
CA THR A 221 -33.44 -29.09 -11.44
C THR A 221 -33.57 -27.65 -11.85
N SER A 222 -34.60 -26.98 -11.32
CA SER A 222 -34.66 -25.53 -11.33
C SER A 222 -33.47 -25.02 -10.54
N VAL A 223 -32.31 -24.87 -11.18
CA VAL A 223 -31.25 -23.99 -10.69
C VAL A 223 -31.84 -22.60 -10.80
N SER A 224 -32.59 -22.25 -9.77
CA SER A 224 -33.21 -20.95 -9.64
C SER A 224 -32.09 -19.92 -9.48
N THR A 225 -32.43 -18.66 -9.72
CA THR A 225 -31.65 -17.48 -9.31
C THR A 225 -31.33 -17.44 -7.80
N SER A 226 -31.67 -18.49 -7.03
CA SER A 226 -31.49 -18.65 -5.59
C SER A 226 -30.07 -19.03 -5.16
N GLU A 227 -29.23 -19.55 -6.06
CA GLU A 227 -27.81 -19.82 -5.74
C GLU A 227 -26.92 -18.60 -5.96
N ARG A 228 -27.46 -17.51 -6.48
CA ARG A 228 -26.70 -16.29 -6.74
C ARG A 228 -26.68 -15.42 -5.49
N GLU A 229 -25.52 -14.87 -5.22
CA GLU A 229 -25.38 -13.86 -4.18
C GLU A 229 -26.13 -12.57 -4.53
N ASP A 230 -26.43 -11.78 -3.48
CA ASP A 230 -27.09 -10.49 -3.65
C ASP A 230 -26.30 -9.62 -4.66
N PRO A 231 -26.94 -9.16 -5.76
CA PRO A 231 -26.32 -8.27 -6.72
C PRO A 231 -25.56 -7.10 -6.09
N GLU A 232 -26.07 -6.53 -5.01
CA GLU A 232 -25.43 -5.40 -4.33
C GLU A 232 -24.12 -5.82 -3.65
N ILE A 233 -24.12 -6.97 -2.96
CA ILE A 233 -22.93 -7.52 -2.29
C ILE A 233 -21.85 -7.82 -3.33
N VAL A 234 -22.20 -8.51 -4.43
CA VAL A 234 -21.28 -8.83 -5.53
C VAL A 234 -20.67 -7.54 -6.12
N ASN A 235 -21.49 -6.51 -6.38
CA ASN A 235 -21.00 -5.24 -6.91
C ASN A 235 -20.09 -4.51 -5.91
N ARG A 236 -20.40 -4.53 -4.61
CA ARG A 236 -19.56 -3.93 -3.57
C ARG A 236 -18.22 -4.63 -3.46
N CYS A 237 -18.19 -5.96 -3.44
CA CYS A 237 -16.94 -6.73 -3.44
C CYS A 237 -16.10 -6.42 -4.70
N ALA A 238 -16.72 -6.43 -5.88
CA ALA A 238 -16.03 -6.08 -7.13
C ALA A 238 -15.47 -4.65 -7.12
N HIS A 239 -16.24 -3.67 -6.66
CA HIS A 239 -15.79 -2.29 -6.53
C HIS A 239 -14.64 -2.15 -5.52
N SER A 240 -14.69 -2.90 -4.42
CA SER A 240 -13.64 -2.91 -3.39
C SER A 240 -12.30 -3.39 -3.95
N ILE A 241 -12.32 -4.42 -4.79
CA ILE A 241 -11.12 -4.91 -5.48
C ILE A 241 -10.54 -3.82 -6.41
N CYS A 242 -11.39 -3.06 -7.11
CA CYS A 242 -10.93 -1.93 -7.92
C CYS A 242 -10.22 -0.87 -7.06
N LEU A 243 -10.86 -0.42 -5.98
CA LEU A 243 -10.29 0.61 -5.10
C LEU A 243 -9.01 0.13 -4.41
N LEU A 244 -8.94 -1.14 -4.02
CA LEU A 244 -7.73 -1.77 -3.46
C LEU A 244 -6.58 -1.72 -4.47
N CYS A 245 -6.81 -2.15 -5.72
CA CYS A 245 -5.79 -2.12 -6.75
C CYS A 245 -5.37 -0.69 -7.15
N GLU A 246 -6.32 0.24 -7.21
CA GLU A 246 -6.06 1.64 -7.54
C GLU A 246 -5.20 2.35 -6.48
N SER A 247 -5.48 2.06 -5.20
CA SER A 247 -4.73 2.63 -4.07
C SER A 247 -3.35 2.00 -3.89
N ALA A 248 -3.27 0.67 -3.90
CA ALA A 248 -2.01 -0.05 -3.64
C ALA A 248 -1.05 -0.03 -4.85
N GLN A 249 -1.59 0.14 -6.07
CA GLN A 249 -0.84 0.27 -7.32
C GLN A 249 0.22 -0.84 -7.49
N ARG A 250 1.37 -0.49 -8.08
CA ARG A 250 2.50 -1.41 -8.31
C ARG A 250 3.04 -2.04 -7.02
N SER A 251 2.87 -1.38 -5.87
CA SER A 251 3.34 -1.92 -4.58
C SER A 251 2.65 -3.25 -4.25
N LEU A 252 1.37 -3.38 -4.62
CA LEU A 252 0.62 -4.63 -4.49
C LEU A 252 1.33 -5.76 -5.22
N TRP A 253 1.64 -5.58 -6.50
CA TRP A 253 2.30 -6.59 -7.31
C TRP A 253 3.71 -6.95 -6.82
N MET A 254 4.46 -5.96 -6.30
CA MET A 254 5.81 -6.20 -5.80
C MET A 254 5.83 -7.00 -4.49
N LYS A 255 4.79 -6.85 -3.65
CA LYS A 255 4.70 -7.48 -2.33
C LYS A 255 3.84 -8.75 -2.30
N TRP A 256 2.81 -8.79 -3.15
CA TRP A 256 1.78 -9.83 -3.18
C TRP A 256 1.46 -10.24 -4.63
N PRO A 257 2.45 -10.74 -5.40
CA PRO A 257 2.22 -11.12 -6.79
C PRO A 257 1.19 -12.25 -6.92
N GLU A 258 1.14 -13.20 -5.98
CA GLU A 258 0.17 -14.30 -5.99
C GLU A 258 -1.27 -13.77 -5.83
N LEU A 259 -1.48 -12.79 -4.95
CA LEU A 259 -2.79 -12.15 -4.79
C LEU A 259 -3.18 -11.37 -6.06
N CYS A 260 -2.23 -10.71 -6.74
CA CYS A 260 -2.50 -10.07 -8.02
C CYS A 260 -2.93 -11.08 -9.10
N ASP A 261 -2.31 -12.27 -9.13
CA ASP A 261 -2.66 -13.33 -10.07
C ASP A 261 -4.06 -13.88 -9.77
N GLU A 262 -4.40 -14.10 -8.49
CA GLU A 262 -5.76 -14.45 -8.04
C GLU A 262 -6.78 -13.39 -8.48
N ILE A 263 -6.57 -12.12 -8.14
CA ILE A 263 -7.43 -11.00 -8.57
C ILE A 263 -7.61 -11.02 -10.09
N TYR A 264 -6.54 -11.17 -10.85
CA TYR A 264 -6.59 -11.18 -12.31
C TYR A 264 -7.49 -12.31 -12.85
N CYS A 265 -7.40 -13.50 -12.26
CA CYS A 265 -8.19 -14.66 -12.69
C CYS A 265 -9.69 -14.44 -12.41
N VAL A 266 -10.03 -13.89 -11.25
CA VAL A 266 -11.41 -13.68 -10.81
C VAL A 266 -12.10 -12.55 -11.57
N ILE A 267 -11.43 -11.42 -11.82
CA ILE A 267 -12.08 -10.26 -12.44
C ILE A 267 -12.35 -10.46 -13.94
N LYS A 268 -11.66 -11.39 -14.62
CA LYS A 268 -11.80 -11.59 -16.06
C LYS A 268 -13.19 -12.12 -16.45
N PRO A 269 -13.73 -13.18 -15.83
CA PRO A 269 -15.12 -13.61 -16.02
C PRO A 269 -16.14 -12.54 -15.61
N CYS A 270 -15.88 -11.78 -14.54
CA CYS A 270 -16.74 -10.69 -14.06
C CYS A 270 -17.03 -9.64 -15.15
N ILE A 271 -16.04 -9.27 -15.95
CA ILE A 271 -16.20 -8.26 -17.01
C ILE A 271 -16.98 -8.83 -18.20
N THR A 272 -16.75 -10.11 -18.53
CA THR A 272 -17.14 -10.69 -19.82
C THR A 272 -18.47 -11.43 -19.79
N HIS A 273 -18.75 -12.20 -18.74
CA HIS A 273 -19.91 -13.12 -18.70
C HIS A 273 -20.92 -12.74 -17.61
N ASN A 274 -20.47 -12.08 -16.53
CA ASN A 274 -21.33 -11.75 -15.40
C ASN A 274 -22.27 -10.58 -15.71
N GLN A 275 -23.59 -10.81 -15.67
CA GLN A 275 -24.59 -9.79 -15.97
C GLN A 275 -25.06 -8.98 -14.74
N ILE A 276 -24.77 -9.44 -13.51
CA ILE A 276 -25.14 -8.75 -12.27
C ILE A 276 -24.24 -7.53 -12.04
N ILE A 277 -22.98 -7.60 -12.46
CA ILE A 277 -22.04 -6.50 -12.26
C ILE A 277 -22.44 -5.33 -13.14
N THR A 278 -22.66 -4.19 -12.50
CA THR A 278 -23.10 -2.94 -13.11
C THR A 278 -22.03 -2.40 -14.07
N GLY A 279 -22.48 -1.58 -15.04
CA GLY A 279 -21.59 -1.03 -16.07
C GLY A 279 -20.44 -0.19 -15.51
N GLU A 280 -20.70 0.58 -14.44
CA GLU A 280 -19.68 1.38 -13.75
C GLU A 280 -18.61 0.49 -13.12
N VAL A 281 -19.02 -0.54 -12.35
CA VAL A 281 -18.09 -1.47 -11.73
C VAL A 281 -17.30 -2.26 -12.77
N LYS A 282 -17.93 -2.68 -13.87
CA LYS A 282 -17.23 -3.31 -15.01
C LYS A 282 -16.16 -2.41 -15.63
N SER A 283 -16.45 -1.12 -15.78
CA SER A 283 -15.47 -0.15 -16.25
C SER A 283 -14.27 -0.06 -15.31
N GLY A 284 -14.53 -0.01 -13.99
CA GLY A 284 -13.49 -0.06 -12.97
C GLY A 284 -12.65 -1.34 -13.03
N LEU A 285 -13.28 -2.51 -13.15
CA LEU A 285 -12.60 -3.79 -13.24
C LEU A 285 -11.75 -3.88 -14.52
N LEU A 286 -12.23 -3.36 -15.65
CA LEU A 286 -11.46 -3.29 -16.88
C LEU A 286 -10.21 -2.42 -16.72
N HIS A 287 -10.35 -1.25 -16.08
CA HIS A 287 -9.20 -0.39 -15.76
C HIS A 287 -8.19 -1.09 -14.84
N THR A 288 -8.67 -1.82 -13.83
CA THR A 288 -7.85 -2.65 -12.95
C THR A 288 -7.09 -3.73 -13.71
N LEU A 289 -7.76 -4.46 -14.61
CA LEU A 289 -7.14 -5.49 -15.45
C LEU A 289 -6.05 -4.91 -16.36
N MET A 290 -6.28 -3.72 -16.94
CA MET A 290 -5.27 -3.01 -17.73
C MET A 290 -4.07 -2.59 -16.88
N SER A 291 -4.32 -2.09 -15.67
CA SER A 291 -3.29 -1.65 -14.72
C SER A 291 -2.41 -2.81 -14.25
N LEU A 292 -3.01 -3.94 -13.87
CA LEU A 292 -2.30 -5.17 -13.50
C LEU A 292 -1.35 -5.63 -14.62
N ASN A 293 -1.83 -5.65 -15.86
CA ASN A 293 -1.00 -5.97 -17.04
C ASN A 293 0.14 -4.95 -17.26
N ALA A 294 -0.08 -3.68 -16.95
CA ALA A 294 0.95 -2.65 -17.10
C ALA A 294 2.07 -2.79 -16.06
N TRP A 295 1.75 -3.21 -14.83
CA TRP A 295 2.73 -3.38 -13.75
C TRP A 295 3.76 -4.47 -14.07
N THR A 296 3.35 -5.55 -14.75
CA THR A 296 4.24 -6.66 -15.14
C THR A 296 5.15 -6.33 -16.32
N ARG A 297 4.75 -5.38 -17.18
CA ARG A 297 5.42 -5.06 -18.46
C ARG A 297 6.67 -4.19 -18.34
N THR A 298 6.93 -3.56 -17.19
CA THR A 298 8.08 -2.65 -17.02
C THR A 298 9.39 -3.41 -16.75
N LYS A 299 9.78 -4.28 -17.68
CA LYS A 299 11.16 -4.70 -17.91
C LYS A 299 11.78 -3.79 -18.97
N ALA A 300 11.90 -2.50 -18.68
CA ALA A 300 13.00 -1.75 -19.28
C ALA A 300 14.25 -2.23 -18.54
N VAL A 301 14.94 -3.21 -19.13
CA VAL A 301 16.29 -3.61 -18.73
C VAL A 301 17.13 -2.34 -18.69
N THR A 302 17.34 -1.78 -17.50
CA THR A 302 18.41 -0.82 -17.31
C THR A 302 19.69 -1.66 -17.41
N MET A 303 20.23 -1.75 -18.63
CA MET A 303 21.62 -2.16 -18.84
C MET A 303 22.48 -1.14 -18.09
N LYS A 304 22.69 -1.37 -16.80
CA LYS A 304 23.84 -0.79 -16.11
C LYS A 304 25.04 -1.48 -16.72
N ASN A 305 25.67 -0.80 -17.69
CA ASN A 305 27.00 -1.14 -18.16
C ASN A 305 27.96 -1.08 -16.96
N SER A 306 28.14 -2.21 -16.29
CA SER A 306 29.23 -2.41 -15.34
C SER A 306 30.53 -2.52 -16.13
N GLN A 307 31.12 -1.38 -16.49
CA GLN A 307 32.53 -1.35 -16.88
C GLN A 307 33.37 -1.43 -15.61
N THR A 308 33.85 -2.63 -15.28
CA THR A 308 34.96 -2.82 -14.34
C THR A 308 36.27 -2.47 -15.06
N GLN A 309 36.86 -1.31 -14.75
CA GLN A 309 38.26 -1.05 -15.10
C GLN A 309 39.16 -1.81 -14.11
N THR A 310 39.85 -2.83 -14.59
CA THR A 310 41.00 -3.42 -13.90
C THR A 310 42.21 -2.52 -14.13
N VAL A 311 42.71 -1.90 -13.06
CA VAL A 311 44.01 -1.21 -13.07
C VAL A 311 45.12 -2.27 -13.12
N GLN A 312 45.87 -2.33 -14.22
CA GLN A 312 47.13 -3.07 -14.27
C GLN A 312 48.20 -2.22 -13.58
N ASN A 313 48.72 -2.72 -12.44
CA ASN A 313 49.92 -2.17 -11.82
C ASN A 313 51.14 -2.63 -12.65
N ILE A 314 51.86 -1.67 -13.22
CA ILE A 314 53.29 -1.79 -13.59
C ILE A 314 54.01 -0.65 -12.88
#